data_AF-A0A7V3FCW6-F1
#
_entry.id   AF-A0A7V3FCW6-F1
#
_cell.length_a   1.000
_cell.length_b   1.000
_cell.length_c   1.000
_cell.angle_alpha   90.00
_cell.angle_beta   90.00
_cell.angle_gamma   90.00
#
_symmetry.space_group_name_H-M   'P 1'
#
loop_
_entity.id
_entity.type
_entity.pdbx_description
1 polymer ?
#
loop_
_entity_poly.entity_id
_entity_poly.type
_entity_poly.pdbx_seq_one_letter_code
_entity_poly.pdbx_strand_id
1 'polypeptide(L)' 'MATIQIRDVPEDVHRTYRQRAAGAGMSLQEYLLAELTHHARTLTPSEVVAEVEGRLRVEGSEGFAIKSSARMIRGDRQSH' A
#
# COMPACT_ATOMS: atom_id res chain seq x y z
N MET A 1 -7.56 -18.54 11.45
CA MET A 1 -8.60 -17.90 10.62
C MET A 1 -9.39 -16.99 11.53
N ALA A 2 -9.42 -15.68 11.24
CA ALA A 2 -10.15 -14.70 12.04
C ALA A 2 -11.48 -14.37 11.36
N THR A 3 -12.55 -14.25 12.14
CA THR A 3 -13.88 -13.85 11.65
C THR A 3 -14.15 -12.42 12.07
N ILE A 4 -14.63 -11.59 11.15
CA ILE A 4 -15.00 -10.20 11.40
C ILE A 4 -16.52 -10.09 11.27
N GLN A 5 -17.18 -9.56 12.29
CA GLN A 5 -18.60 -9.23 12.28
C GLN A 5 -18.76 -7.71 12.35
N ILE A 6 -19.44 -7.14 11.36
CA ILE A 6 -19.75 -5.70 11.31
C ILE A 6 -21.23 -5.54 11.70
N ARG A 7 -21.49 -4.77 12.75
CA ARG A 7 -22.85 -4.49 13.25
C ARG A 7 -23.30 -3.11 12.80
N ASP A 8 -24.61 -2.90 12.84
CA ASP A 8 -25.25 -1.60 12.60
C ASP A 8 -24.92 -0.99 11.23
N VAL A 9 -24.76 -1.86 10.21
CA VAL A 9 -24.55 -1.42 8.83
C VAL A 9 -25.83 -0.75 8.32
N PRO A 10 -25.78 0.52 7.87
CA PRO A 10 -26.93 1.18 7.28
C PRO A 10 -27.51 0.38 6.10
N GLU A 11 -28.84 0.32 6.00
CA GLU A 11 -29.53 -0.52 5.00
C GLU A 11 -29.18 -0.13 3.56
N ASP A 12 -28.96 1.16 3.30
CA ASP A 12 -28.53 1.68 2.02
C ASP A 12 -27.11 1.21 1.63
N VAL A 13 -26.20 1.19 2.60
CA VAL A 13 -24.84 0.64 2.43
C VAL A 13 -24.92 -0.85 2.14
N HIS A 14 -25.68 -1.59 2.95
CA HIS A 14 -25.87 -3.03 2.78
C HIS A 14 -26.43 -3.37 1.39
N ARG A 15 -27.46 -2.64 0.95
CA ARG A 15 -28.07 -2.82 -0.38
C ARG A 15 -27.08 -2.54 -1.51
N THR A 16 -26.30 -1.47 -1.40
CA THR A 16 -25.30 -1.09 -2.40
C THR A 16 -24.25 -2.19 -2.58
N TYR A 17 -23.69 -2.69 -1.49
CA TYR A 17 -22.70 -3.77 -1.55
C TYR A 17 -23.29 -5.09 -2.02
N ARG A 18 -24.54 -5.41 -1.66
CA ARG A 18 -25.24 -6.59 -2.18
C ARG A 18 -25.39 -6.52 -3.71
N GLN A 19 -25.76 -5.37 -4.26
CA GLN A 19 -25.87 -5.17 -5.71
C GLN A 19 -24.52 -5.30 -6.42
N ARG A 20 -23.45 -4.71 -5.85
CA ARG A 20 -22.09 -4.82 -6.41
C ARG A 20 -21.59 -6.26 -6.40
N ALA A 21 -21.80 -6.98 -5.30
CA ALA A 21 -21.44 -8.39 -5.18
C ALA A 21 -22.16 -9.24 -6.24
N ALA A 22 -23.47 -9.04 -6.41
CA ALA A 22 -24.25 -9.70 -7.46
C ALA A 22 -23.74 -9.38 -8.87
N GLY A 23 -23.40 -8.11 -9.14
CA GLY A 23 -22.80 -7.68 -10.41
C GLY A 23 -21.43 -8.30 -10.69
N ALA A 24 -20.67 -8.64 -9.65
CA ALA A 24 -19.40 -9.34 -9.74
C ALA A 24 -19.54 -10.88 -9.73
N GLY A 25 -20.76 -11.43 -9.60
CA GLY A 25 -20.99 -12.87 -9.48
C GLY A 25 -20.47 -13.49 -8.17
N MET A 26 -20.31 -12.67 -7.13
CA MET A 26 -19.77 -13.07 -5.83
C MET A 26 -20.86 -13.06 -4.76
N SER A 27 -20.71 -13.89 -3.71
CA SER A 27 -21.47 -13.66 -2.49
C SER A 27 -21.05 -12.34 -1.84
N LEU A 28 -21.93 -11.74 -1.04
CA LEU A 28 -21.62 -10.50 -0.32
C LEU A 28 -20.39 -10.64 0.58
N GLN A 29 -20.22 -11.81 1.21
CA GLN A 29 -19.09 -12.06 2.11
C GLN A 29 -17.77 -12.16 1.34
N GLU A 30 -17.74 -12.84 0.20
CA GLU A 30 -16.56 -12.92 -0.66
C GLU A 30 -16.18 -11.54 -1.22
N TYR A 31 -17.17 -10.78 -1.67
CA TYR A 31 -16.96 -9.43 -2.19
C TYR A 31 -16.36 -8.50 -1.12
N LEU A 32 -16.93 -8.49 0.09
CA LEU A 32 -16.42 -7.67 1.19
C LEU A 32 -15.04 -8.13 1.67
N LEU A 33 -14.77 -9.43 1.69
CA LEU A 33 -13.45 -9.96 2.02
C LEU A 33 -12.40 -9.51 0.99
N ALA A 34 -12.73 -9.55 -0.30
CA ALA A 34 -11.85 -9.11 -1.37
C ALA A 34 -11.52 -7.61 -1.22
N GLU A 35 -12.53 -6.77 -1.00
CA GLU A 35 -12.36 -5.34 -0.71
C GLU A 35 -11.47 -5.11 0.52
N LEU A 36 -11.80 -5.72 1.66
CA LEU A 36 -11.01 -5.57 2.89
C LEU A 36 -9.57 -6.03 2.71
N THR A 37 -9.35 -7.12 1.97
CA THR A 37 -8.01 -7.63 1.67
C THR A 37 -7.24 -6.67 0.75
N HIS A 38 -7.92 -6.10 -0.25
CA HIS A 38 -7.33 -5.12 -1.15
C HIS A 38 -6.93 -3.84 -0.38
N HIS A 39 -7.82 -3.31 0.45
CA HIS A 39 -7.55 -2.12 1.26
C HIS A 39 -6.47 -2.37 2.31
N ALA A 40 -6.44 -3.54 2.95
CA ALA A 40 -5.40 -3.88 3.93
C ALA A 40 -4.02 -4.10 3.31
N ARG A 41 -3.94 -4.44 2.02
CA ARG A 41 -2.67 -4.65 1.29
C ARG A 41 -2.19 -3.41 0.56
N THR A 42 -3.06 -2.44 0.35
CA THR A 42 -2.73 -1.19 -0.30
C THR A 42 -2.34 -0.19 0.78
N LEU A 43 -1.04 0.14 0.87
CA LEU A 43 -0.57 1.18 1.78
C LEU A 43 -1.35 2.46 1.51
N THR A 44 -1.94 3.04 2.55
CA THR A 44 -2.56 4.36 2.44
C THR A 44 -1.48 5.39 2.04
N PRO A 45 -1.82 6.50 1.36
CA PRO A 45 -0.82 7.51 0.99
C PRO A 45 0.02 8.00 2.18
N SER A 46 -0.60 8.10 3.36
CA SER A 46 0.08 8.40 4.63
C SER A 46 1.06 7.32 5.07
N GLU A 47 0.71 6.04 4.91
CA GLU A 47 1.60 4.93 5.23
C GLU A 47 2.72 4.78 4.20
N VAL A 48 2.47 5.10 2.92
CA VAL A 48 3.52 5.16 1.89
C VAL A 48 4.54 6.24 2.24
N VAL A 49 4.10 7.44 2.63
CA VAL A 49 5.02 8.52 3.05
C VAL A 49 5.83 8.08 4.28
N ALA A 50 5.18 7.48 5.28
CA ALA A 50 5.87 6.98 6.48
C ALA A 50 6.83 5.81 6.17
N GLU A 51 6.49 4.93 5.23
CA GLU A 51 7.38 3.85 4.77
C GLU A 51 8.58 4.41 4.02
N VAL A 52 8.38 5.39 3.12
CA VAL A 52 9.47 6.06 2.39
C VAL A 52 10.40 6.79 3.36
N GLU A 53 9.85 7.55 4.33
CA GLU A 53 10.65 8.19 5.38
C GLU A 53 11.38 7.18 6.27
N GLY A 54 10.73 6.05 6.59
CA GLY A 54 11.32 4.95 7.34
C GLY A 54 12.47 4.28 6.59
N ARG A 55 12.29 3.98 5.29
CA ARG A 55 13.34 3.44 4.42
C ARG A 55 14.48 4.42 4.27
N LEU A 56 14.23 5.71 4.05
CA LEU A 56 15.27 6.75 3.98
C LEU A 56 16.07 6.87 5.28
N ARG A 57 15.46 6.61 6.44
CA ARG A 57 16.13 6.58 7.75
C ARG A 57 16.94 5.29 7.98
N VAL A 58 16.40 4.13 7.60
CA VAL A 58 17.07 2.82 7.77
C VAL A 58 18.21 2.66 6.77
N GLU A 59 18.03 3.13 5.53
CA GLU A 59 19.06 3.23 4.49
C GLU A 59 19.90 4.51 4.63
N GLY A 60 19.82 5.16 5.79
CA GLY A 60 20.65 6.30 6.15
C GLY A 60 22.12 5.99 5.92
N SER A 61 22.67 6.66 4.90
CA SER A 61 24.05 6.68 4.40
C SER A 61 24.49 5.68 3.32
N GLU A 62 23.78 4.57 3.05
CA GLU A 62 24.21 3.61 2.02
C GLU A 62 23.16 3.22 0.96
N GLY A 63 21.84 3.29 1.21
CA GLY A 63 20.85 2.81 0.23
C GLY A 63 20.51 3.81 -0.88
N PHE A 64 20.58 5.12 -0.61
CA PHE A 64 20.59 6.15 -1.66
C PHE A 64 22.02 6.55 -2.09
N ALA A 65 23.01 5.70 -1.82
CA ALA A 65 24.21 5.69 -2.65
C ALA A 65 23.91 4.89 -3.93
N ILE A 66 22.96 5.39 -4.73
CA ILE A 66 23.02 5.22 -6.19
C ILE A 66 24.38 5.79 -6.58
N LYS A 67 25.41 4.94 -6.61
CA LYS A 67 26.82 5.29 -6.85
C LYS A 67 27.12 6.73 -6.45
N SER A 68 27.32 7.01 -5.14
CA SER A 68 27.60 8.36 -4.60
C SER A 68 27.97 9.33 -5.72
N SER A 69 27.04 10.21 -6.10
CA SER A 69 27.22 11.09 -7.26
C SER A 69 28.55 11.87 -7.15
N ALA A 70 28.98 12.14 -5.91
CA ALA A 70 30.30 12.66 -5.59
C ALA A 70 31.49 11.75 -5.96
N ARG A 71 31.34 10.42 -5.90
CA ARG A 71 32.32 9.42 -6.38
C ARG A 71 32.38 9.36 -7.90
N MET A 72 31.25 9.48 -8.60
CA MET A 72 31.23 9.58 -10.07
C MET A 72 31.91 10.87 -10.55
N ILE A 73 31.60 12.01 -9.94
CA ILE A 73 32.23 13.31 -10.25
C ILE A 73 33.73 13.31 -9.92
N ARG A 74 34.16 12.63 -8.85
CA ARG A 74 35.59 12.48 -8.52
C ARG A 74 36.34 11.57 -9.49
N GLY A 75 35.73 10.49 -9.96
CA GLY A 75 36.34 9.60 -10.95
C GLY A 75 36.60 10.30 -12.28
N ASP A 76 35.66 11.14 -12.72
CA ASP A 76 35.79 11.92 -13.95
C ASP A 76 36.91 12.97 -13.86
N ARG A 77 37.03 13.66 -12.71
CA ARG A 77 38.08 14.67 -12.48
C ARG A 77 39.50 14.08 -12.34
N GLN A 78 39.64 12.82 -11.93
CA GLN A 78 40.95 12.17 -11.81
C GLN A 78 41.43 11.52 -13.12
N SER A 79 40.58 11.51 -14.15
CA SER A 79 40.87 10.94 -15.47
C SER A 79 41.35 11.99 -16.49
N HIS A 80 41.53 13.24 -16.06
CA HIS A 80 41.97 14.40 -16.84
C HIS A 80 43.11 15.13 -16.14
#